data_AF-A0A6P1GU08-F1
#
_entry.id   AF-A0A6P1GU08-F1
#
_cell.length_a   1.000
_cell.length_b   1.000
_cell.length_c   1.000
_cell.angle_alpha   90.00
_cell.angle_beta   90.00
_cell.angle_gamma   90.00
#
_symmetry.space_group_name_H-M   'P 1'
#
loop_
_entity.id
_entity.type
_entity.pdbx_description
1 polymer ?
#
loop_
_entity_poly.entity_id
_entity_poly.type
_entity_poly.pdbx_seq_one_letter_code
_entity_poly.pdbx_strand_id
1 'polypeptide(L)'
;MSDTPLATILRLNAARTIPLSRYEEEGNFDRFGYLKDLAENHGADISAVIEMADLLGPEEDFDGLVTTIEDAAEGFGFGALFGEA
;
A
#
# COMPACT_ATOMS: atom_id res chain seq x y z
N MET A 1 13.06 4.50 9.43
CA MET A 1 13.23 4.94 8.04
C MET A 1 13.19 3.68 7.21
N SER A 2 12.04 3.33 6.66
CA SER A 2 11.94 2.18 5.76
C SER A 2 12.72 2.54 4.50
N ASP A 3 13.83 1.84 4.27
CA ASP A 3 14.70 2.03 3.11
C ASP A 3 14.02 1.35 1.90
N THR A 4 12.87 1.87 1.48
CA THR A 4 12.19 1.36 0.29
C THR A 4 13.08 1.67 -0.92
N PRO A 5 13.54 0.67 -1.69
CA PRO A 5 14.44 0.91 -2.80
C PRO A 5 13.82 1.88 -3.82
N LEU A 6 14.61 2.82 -4.34
CA LEU A 6 14.14 3.78 -5.35
C LEU A 6 13.52 3.07 -6.58
N ALA A 7 14.06 1.91 -6.96
CA ALA A 7 13.52 1.09 -8.03
C ALA A 7 12.07 0.65 -7.76
N THR A 8 11.74 0.32 -6.51
CA THR A 8 10.38 -0.05 -6.09
C THR A 8 9.44 1.14 -6.19
N ILE A 9 9.87 2.31 -5.69
CA ILE A 9 9.07 3.55 -5.76
C ILE A 9 8.76 3.90 -7.22
N LEU A 10 9.77 3.84 -8.10
CA LEU A 10 9.60 4.12 -9.53
C LEU A 10 8.68 3.09 -10.20
N ARG A 11 8.81 1.80 -9.87
CA ARG A 11 7.92 0.73 -10.36
C ARG A 11 6.47 1.01 -9.98
N LEU A 12 6.21 1.30 -8.71
CA LEU A 12 4.85 1.51 -8.20
C LEU A 12 4.18 2.68 -8.93
N ASN A 13 4.91 3.80 -9.06
CA ASN A 13 4.42 4.98 -9.75
C ASN A 13 4.23 4.78 -11.25
N ALA A 14 5.08 3.97 -11.90
CA ALA A 14 4.94 3.63 -13.30
C ALA A 14 3.78 2.66 -13.57
N ALA A 15 3.47 1.76 -12.63
CA ALA A 15 2.38 0.79 -12.74
C ALA A 15 1.00 1.38 -12.46
N ARG A 16 0.92 2.60 -11.93
CA ARG A 16 -0.34 3.28 -11.59
C ARG A 16 -1.29 3.35 -12.79
N THR A 17 -2.55 2.96 -12.56
CA THR A 17 -3.66 3.08 -13.53
C THR A 17 -4.63 4.21 -13.18
N ILE A 18 -4.70 4.58 -11.90
CA ILE A 18 -5.55 5.65 -11.38
C ILE A 18 -4.88 7.02 -11.61
N PRO A 19 -5.63 8.08 -11.98
CA PRO A 19 -5.03 9.41 -12.20
C PRO A 19 -4.36 9.96 -10.93
N LEU A 20 -3.24 10.68 -11.13
CA LEU A 20 -2.45 11.26 -10.04
C LEU A 20 -3.30 12.16 -9.12
N SER A 21 -4.23 12.92 -9.70
CA SER A 21 -5.12 13.82 -8.98
C SER A 21 -5.91 13.12 -7.88
N ARG A 22 -6.25 11.84 -8.05
CA ARG A 22 -6.99 11.08 -7.03
C ARG A 22 -6.15 10.82 -5.78
N TYR A 23 -4.85 10.59 -5.94
CA TYR A 23 -3.91 10.47 -4.83
C TYR A 23 -3.70 11.83 -4.15
N GLU A 24 -3.63 12.90 -4.94
CA GLU A 24 -3.51 14.27 -4.43
C GLU A 24 -4.73 14.71 -3.60
N GLU A 25 -5.94 14.25 -3.96
CA GLU A 25 -7.17 14.47 -3.19
C GLU A 25 -7.09 13.89 -1.76
N GLU A 26 -6.36 12.79 -1.56
CA GLU A 26 -6.08 12.20 -0.25
C GLU A 26 -4.83 12.82 0.42
N GLY A 27 -4.25 13.88 -0.16
CA GLY A 27 -3.05 14.55 0.36
C GLY A 27 -1.73 13.89 -0.03
N ASN A 28 -1.75 12.95 -0.98
CA ASN A 28 -0.59 12.16 -1.39
C ASN A 28 -0.03 12.61 -2.74
N PHE A 29 1.28 12.82 -2.81
CA PHE A 29 1.94 13.31 -4.03
C PHE A 29 1.92 12.28 -5.18
N ASP A 30 1.92 10.98 -4.85
CA ASP A 30 1.93 9.90 -5.82
C ASP A 30 1.39 8.58 -5.21
N ARG A 31 1.45 7.49 -5.99
CA ARG A 31 0.94 6.18 -5.56
C ARG A 31 1.71 5.64 -4.36
N PHE A 32 3.05 5.77 -4.37
CA PHE A 32 3.87 5.33 -3.25
C PHE A 32 3.58 6.13 -1.98
N GLY A 33 3.40 7.44 -2.10
CA GLY A 33 3.00 8.31 -1.00
C GLY A 33 1.72 7.82 -0.33
N TYR A 34 0.71 7.49 -1.13
CA TYR A 34 -0.55 6.93 -0.63
C TYR A 34 -0.38 5.57 0.05
N LEU A 35 0.37 4.64 -0.54
CA LEU A 35 0.65 3.34 0.10
C LEU A 35 1.41 3.50 1.42
N LYS A 36 2.30 4.49 1.51
CA LYS A 36 3.02 4.82 2.74
C LYS A 36 2.09 5.39 3.81
N ASP A 37 1.24 6.33 3.43
CA ASP A 37 0.25 6.92 4.35
C ASP A 37 -0.72 5.87 4.86
N LEU A 38 -1.19 4.98 3.99
CA LEU A 38 -2.04 3.84 4.35
C LEU A 38 -1.35 2.89 5.33
N ALA A 39 -0.06 2.59 5.12
CA ALA A 39 0.72 1.80 6.07
C ALA A 39 0.81 2.49 7.44
N GLU A 40 1.10 3.79 7.47
CA GLU A 40 1.21 4.58 8.70
C GLU A 40 -0.13 4.67 9.45
N ASN A 41 -1.24 4.89 8.75
CA ASN A 41 -2.58 5.03 9.32
C ASN A 41 -3.10 3.73 9.96
N HIS A 42 -2.75 2.58 9.37
CA HIS A 42 -3.17 1.27 9.86
C HIS A 42 -2.11 0.58 10.73
N GLY A 43 -0.98 1.23 11.02
CA GLY A 43 0.11 0.66 11.81
C GLY A 43 0.77 -0.56 11.16
N ALA A 44 0.72 -0.65 9.83
CA ALA A 44 1.23 -1.73 9.02
C ALA A 44 2.67 -1.49 8.55
N ASP A 45 3.38 -2.56 8.19
CA ASP A 45 4.67 -2.41 7.50
C ASP A 45 4.45 -2.05 6.03
N ILE A 46 5.22 -1.07 5.54
CA ILE A 46 5.14 -0.63 4.15
C ILE A 46 5.44 -1.76 3.15
N SER A 47 6.29 -2.71 3.52
CA SER A 47 6.60 -3.86 2.66
C SER A 47 5.36 -4.73 2.47
N ALA A 48 4.62 -5.01 3.54
CA ALA A 48 3.39 -5.78 3.49
C ALA A 48 2.30 -5.06 2.68
N VAL A 49 2.16 -3.74 2.84
CA VAL A 49 1.21 -2.94 2.04
C VAL A 49 1.57 -2.96 0.55
N ILE A 50 2.86 -2.87 0.21
CA ILE A 50 3.32 -2.99 -1.18
C ILE A 50 3.03 -4.38 -1.74
N GLU A 51 3.25 -5.44 -0.97
CA GLU A 51 2.94 -6.82 -1.39
C GLU A 51 1.44 -7.02 -1.66
N MET A 52 0.56 -6.48 -0.80
CA MET A 52 -0.88 -6.49 -1.03
C MET A 52 -1.28 -5.69 -2.28
N ALA A 53 -0.69 -4.50 -2.46
CA ALA A 53 -0.92 -3.67 -3.63
C ALA A 53 -0.42 -4.31 -4.94
N ASP A 54 0.64 -5.11 -4.87
CA ASP A 54 1.13 -5.91 -6.01
C ASP A 54 0.24 -7.12 -6.30
N LEU A 55 -0.38 -7.72 -5.27
CA LEU A 55 -1.31 -8.84 -5.42
C LEU A 55 -2.64 -8.42 -6.03
N LEU A 56 -3.22 -7.32 -5.53
CA LEU A 56 -4.51 -6.79 -5.97
C LEU A 56 -4.40 -6.01 -7.27
N GLY A 57 -3.28 -5.30 -7.45
CA GLY A 57 -3.02 -4.45 -8.58
C GLY A 57 -3.42 -2.98 -8.34
N PRO A 58 -2.95 -2.09 -9.23
CA PRO A 58 -3.10 -0.63 -9.10
C PRO A 58 -4.53 -0.10 -9.23
N GLU A 59 -5.46 -0.91 -9.76
CA GLU A 59 -6.87 -0.53 -9.89
C GLU A 59 -7.62 -0.57 -8.55
N GLU A 60 -7.13 -1.36 -7.59
CA GLU A 60 -7.77 -1.61 -6.30
C GLU A 60 -7.23 -0.73 -5.16
N ASP A 61 -6.29 0.18 -5.44
CA ASP A 61 -5.55 0.94 -4.42
C ASP A 61 -6.46 1.62 -3.38
N PHE A 62 -7.64 2.12 -3.77
CA PHE A 62 -8.53 2.90 -2.89
C PHE A 62 -9.72 2.11 -2.32
N ASP A 63 -9.96 0.89 -2.78
CA ASP A 63 -11.12 0.09 -2.40
C ASP A 63 -10.64 -1.26 -1.86
N GLY A 64 -10.37 -2.22 -2.75
CA GLY A 64 -9.94 -3.57 -2.36
C GLY A 64 -8.68 -3.60 -1.49
N LEU A 65 -7.71 -2.71 -1.71
CA LEU A 65 -6.50 -2.64 -0.88
C LEU A 65 -6.80 -2.17 0.54
N VAL A 66 -7.63 -1.13 0.67
CA VAL A 66 -8.01 -0.56 1.98
C VAL A 66 -8.74 -1.63 2.79
N THR A 67 -9.76 -2.27 2.20
CA THR A 67 -10.50 -3.35 2.86
C THR A 67 -9.58 -4.51 3.26
N THR A 68 -8.64 -4.90 2.41
CA THR A 68 -7.70 -6.00 2.72
C THR A 68 -6.80 -5.66 3.91
N ILE A 69 -6.34 -4.41 4.01
CA ILE A 69 -5.49 -3.94 5.11
C ILE A 69 -6.30 -3.84 6.41
N GLU A 70 -7.53 -3.35 6.35
CA GLU A 70 -8.44 -3.27 7.50
C GLU A 70 -8.75 -4.67 8.04
N ASP A 71 -9.15 -5.61 7.17
CA ASP A 71 -9.39 -7.00 7.55
C ASP A 71 -8.14 -7.67 8.16
N ALA A 72 -6.96 -7.39 7.60
CA ALA A 72 -5.69 -7.89 8.13
C ALA A 72 -5.38 -7.32 9.53
N ALA A 73 -5.69 -6.03 9.75
CA ALA A 73 -5.50 -5.37 11.03
C ALA A 73 -6.50 -5.84 12.11
N GLU A 74 -7.76 -6.10 11.73
CA GLU A 74 -8.84 -6.46 12.66
C GLU A 74 -8.93 -7.97 12.97
N GLY A 75 -8.62 -8.85 12.01
CA GLY A 75 -9.02 -10.27 12.08
C GLY A 75 -7.90 -11.32 12.15
N PHE A 76 -6.72 -11.05 11.58
CA PHE A 76 -5.68 -12.08 11.42
C PHE A 76 -4.28 -11.64 11.89
N GLY A 77 -4.04 -10.34 12.05
CA GLY A 77 -2.72 -9.79 12.33
C GLY A 77 -1.83 -9.89 11.10
N PHE A 78 -1.07 -8.83 10.81
CA PHE A 78 -0.10 -8.82 9.70
C PHE A 78 0.87 -10.01 9.69
N GLY A 79 1.16 -10.58 10.87
CA GLY A 79 1.95 -11.80 11.02
C GLY A 79 1.29 -13.10 10.53
N ALA A 80 0.00 -13.14 10.22
CA ALA A 80 -0.63 -14.34 9.63
C ALA A 80 -0.65 -14.34 8.10
N LEU A 81 -0.59 -13.17 7.46
CA LEU A 81 -0.54 -13.04 5.99
C LEU A 81 0.88 -13.18 5.43
N PHE A 82 1.90 -12.74 6.19
CA PHE A 82 3.30 -12.73 5.75
C PHE A 82 4.25 -13.40 6.76
N GLY A 83 3.72 -14.31 7.57
CA GLY A 83 4.33 -14.74 8.83
C GLY A 83 5.83 -15.04 8.83
N GLU A 84 6.51 -14.50 9.85
CA GLU A 84 7.72 -15.13 10.37
C GLU A 84 7.31 -16.19 11.39
N ALA A 85 7.72 -17.44 11.12
CA ALA A 85 7.75 -18.53 12.09
C ALA A 85 9.08 -18.56 12.84
#